data_AF-A0A9D6XI40-F1
#
_entry.id   AF-A0A9D6XI40-F1
#
_cell.length_a   1.000
_cell.length_b   1.000
_cell.length_c   1.000
_cell.angle_alpha   90.00
_cell.angle_beta   90.00
_cell.angle_gamma   90.00
#
_symmetry.space_group_name_H-M   'P 1'
#
loop_
_entity.id
_entity.type
_entity.pdbx_description
1 polymer ?
#
loop_
_entity_poly.entity_id
_entity_poly.type
_entity_poly.pdbx_seq_one_letter_code
_entity_poly.pdbx_strand_id
1 'polypeptide(L)'
;MANIKSQKKRILTNAKATERNKAVRSELRSRVKNALETAGTPESPEALRLAVKRLDKAAAKRTIHPKQAARRKSRLMRKINAASAK
;
A
#
# COMPACT_ATOMS: atom_id res chain seq x y z
N MET A 1 -18.06 21.26 15.46
CA MET A 1 -17.02 21.65 16.45
C MET A 1 -17.10 20.71 17.64
N ALA A 2 -15.99 20.16 18.13
CA ALA A 2 -16.01 19.34 19.34
C ALA A 2 -15.94 20.25 20.56
N ASN A 3 -16.91 20.16 21.47
CA ASN A 3 -16.98 21.03 22.65
C ASN A 3 -16.29 20.39 23.87
N ILE A 4 -16.22 19.06 23.92
CA ILE A 4 -15.57 18.31 25.00
C ILE A 4 -14.06 18.23 24.78
N LYS A 5 -13.26 18.48 25.83
CA LYS A 5 -11.78 18.48 25.78
C LYS A 5 -11.20 17.19 25.18
N SER A 6 -11.72 16.03 25.58
CA SER A 6 -11.30 14.72 25.07
C SER A 6 -11.56 14.57 23.57
N GLN A 7 -12.69 15.08 23.07
CA GLN A 7 -13.05 15.04 21.66
C GLN A 7 -12.14 15.97 20.83
N LYS A 8 -11.86 17.19 21.30
CA LYS A 8 -10.89 18.10 20.67
C LYS A 8 -9.52 17.42 20.50
N LYS A 9 -9.04 16.72 21.55
CA LYS A 9 -7.81 15.93 21.49
C LYS A 9 -7.89 14.82 20.44
N ARG A 10 -9.00 14.08 20.36
CA ARG A 10 -9.18 13.01 19.36
C ARG A 10 -9.12 13.53 17.93
N ILE A 11 -9.72 14.69 17.64
CA ILE A 11 -9.66 15.33 16.32
C ILE A 11 -8.20 15.58 15.91
N LEU A 12 -7.41 16.18 16.80
CA LEU A 12 -5.99 16.48 16.52
C LEU A 12 -5.17 15.20 16.30
N THR A 13 -5.35 14.17 17.12
CA THR A 13 -4.62 12.90 16.95
C THR A 13 -5.02 12.17 15.68
N ASN A 14 -6.31 12.20 15.33
CA ASN A 14 -6.84 11.55 14.14
C ASN A 14 -6.36 12.24 12.87
N ALA A 15 -6.30 13.58 12.85
CA ALA A 15 -5.74 14.33 11.72
C ALA A 15 -4.30 13.91 11.42
N LYS A 16 -3.43 13.89 12.44
CA LYS A 16 -2.01 13.46 12.32
C LYS A 16 -1.87 12.01 11.86
N ALA A 17 -2.75 11.11 12.31
CA ALA A 17 -2.77 9.72 11.86
C ALA A 17 -3.26 9.59 10.40
N THR A 18 -4.26 10.38 10.02
CA THR A 18 -4.86 10.39 8.69
C THR A 18 -3.85 10.84 7.63
N GLU A 19 -3.10 11.91 7.90
CA GLU A 19 -2.05 12.42 7.01
C GLU A 19 -0.95 11.38 6.76
N ARG A 20 -0.42 10.75 7.82
CA ARG A 20 0.56 9.66 7.72
C ARG A 20 0.02 8.48 6.90
N ASN A 21 -1.23 8.07 7.16
CA ASN A 21 -1.86 6.97 6.42
C ASN A 21 -2.13 7.35 4.94
N LYS A 22 -2.41 8.62 4.64
CA LYS A 22 -2.57 9.11 3.27
C LYS A 22 -1.28 8.93 2.48
N ALA A 23 -0.13 9.32 3.04
CA ALA A 23 1.18 9.15 2.40
C ALA A 23 1.54 7.67 2.17
N VAL A 24 1.28 6.79 3.16
CA VAL A 24 1.51 5.35 2.97
C VAL A 24 0.61 4.77 1.89
N ARG A 25 -0.67 5.19 1.85
CA ARG A 25 -1.63 4.70 0.83
C ARG A 25 -1.27 5.18 -0.58
N SER A 26 -0.79 6.42 -0.74
CA SER A 26 -0.31 6.91 -2.03
C SER A 26 0.96 6.16 -2.48
N GLU A 27 1.94 5.98 -1.59
CA GLU A 27 3.15 5.19 -1.88
C GLU A 27 2.79 3.78 -2.38
N LEU A 28 1.88 3.09 -1.70
CA LEU A 28 1.43 1.75 -2.09
C LEU A 28 0.77 1.71 -3.47
N ARG A 29 0.03 2.75 -3.86
CA ARG A 29 -0.58 2.82 -5.19
C ARG A 29 0.50 2.99 -6.26
N SER A 30 1.45 3.90 -6.03
CA SER A 30 2.55 4.16 -6.96
C SER A 30 3.45 2.94 -7.14
N ARG A 31 3.82 2.23 -6.07
CA ARG A 31 4.67 1.03 -6.15
C ARG A 31 3.99 -0.13 -6.86
N VAL A 32 2.69 -0.33 -6.63
CA VAL A 32 1.92 -1.36 -7.35
C VAL A 32 1.79 -1.00 -8.83
N LYS A 33 1.60 0.29 -9.17
CA LYS A 33 1.56 0.76 -10.55
C LYS A 33 2.91 0.52 -11.25
N ASN A 34 4.01 0.95 -10.63
CA ASN A 34 5.37 0.75 -11.16
C ASN A 34 5.67 -0.73 -11.43
N ALA A 35 5.33 -1.63 -10.48
CA ALA A 35 5.54 -3.07 -10.66
C ALA A 35 4.71 -3.69 -11.80
N LEU A 36 3.62 -3.04 -12.24
CA LEU A 36 2.85 -3.47 -13.40
C LEU A 36 3.41 -2.90 -14.71
N GLU A 37 3.93 -1.67 -14.69
CA GLU A 37 4.50 -1.00 -15.87
C GLU A 37 5.87 -1.58 -16.25
N THR A 38 6.67 -1.97 -15.26
CA THR A 38 7.97 -2.63 -15.44
C THR A 38 7.84 -4.14 -15.68
N ALA A 39 6.64 -4.67 -15.89
CA ALA A 39 6.46 -6.08 -16.18
C ALA A 39 7.13 -6.44 -17.53
N GLY A 40 8.02 -7.43 -17.53
CA GLY A 40 8.76 -7.86 -18.73
C GLY A 40 10.05 -7.07 -19.01
N THR A 41 10.38 -6.06 -18.20
CA THR A 41 11.67 -5.36 -18.27
C THR A 41 12.67 -5.96 -17.27
N PRO A 42 13.99 -5.73 -17.42
CA PRO A 42 14.98 -6.18 -16.43
C PRO A 42 14.76 -5.62 -15.01
N GLU A 43 14.01 -4.51 -14.86
CA GLU A 43 13.68 -3.89 -13.57
C GLU A 43 12.50 -4.57 -12.84
N SER A 44 11.74 -5.41 -13.55
CA SER A 44 10.57 -6.14 -13.03
C SER A 44 10.78 -6.82 -11.66
N PRO A 45 11.84 -7.62 -11.44
CA PRO A 45 12.03 -8.33 -10.17
C PRO A 45 12.24 -7.38 -8.98
N GLU A 46 12.92 -6.25 -9.18
CA GLU A 46 13.16 -5.28 -8.11
C GLU A 46 11.89 -4.50 -7.77
N ALA A 47 11.17 -4.03 -8.79
CA ALA A 47 9.91 -3.32 -8.63
C ALA A 47 8.86 -4.20 -7.90
N LEU A 48 8.78 -5.48 -8.25
CA LEU A 48 7.92 -6.45 -7.60
C LEU A 48 8.31 -6.67 -6.13
N ARG A 49 9.59 -6.91 -5.83
CA ARG A 49 10.09 -7.09 -4.45
C ARG A 49 9.76 -5.87 -3.59
N LEU A 50 9.97 -4.67 -4.13
CA LEU A 50 9.71 -3.42 -3.43
C LEU A 50 8.20 -3.23 -3.14
N ALA A 51 7.34 -3.54 -4.10
CA ALA A 51 5.88 -3.46 -3.94
C ALA A 51 5.37 -4.46 -2.88
N VAL A 52 5.84 -5.70 -2.91
CA VAL A 52 5.49 -6.74 -1.92
C VAL A 52 5.94 -6.34 -0.52
N LYS A 53 7.21 -5.92 -0.37
CA LYS A 53 7.78 -5.46 0.91
C LYS A 53 6.96 -4.33 1.52
N ARG A 54 6.51 -3.37 0.71
CA ARG A 54 5.71 -2.23 1.19
C ARG A 54 4.29 -2.64 1.57
N LEU A 55 3.65 -3.54 0.81
CA LEU A 55 2.33 -4.09 1.15
C LEU A 55 2.34 -4.80 2.50
N ASP A 56 3.37 -5.61 2.76
CA ASP A 56 3.48 -6.37 4.01
C ASP A 56 3.78 -5.47 5.21
N LYS A 57 4.65 -4.47 5.04
CA LYS A 57 4.87 -3.43 6.08
C LYS A 57 3.59 -2.66 6.41
N ALA A 58 2.79 -2.32 5.39
CA ALA A 58 1.53 -1.61 5.60
C ALA A 58 0.46 -2.49 6.28
N ALA A 59 0.48 -3.80 6.05
CA ALA A 59 -0.36 -4.76 6.74
C ALA A 59 0.05 -4.92 8.22
N ALA A 60 1.35 -5.05 8.48
CA ALA A 60 1.90 -5.14 9.83
C ALA A 60 1.54 -3.91 10.69
N LYS A 61 1.62 -2.70 10.09
CA LYS A 61 1.23 -1.44 10.74
C LYS A 61 -0.29 -1.19 10.78
N ARG A 62 -1.12 -2.14 10.34
CA ARG A 62 -2.59 -2.04 10.25
C ARG A 62 -3.09 -0.82 9.44
N THR A 63 -2.28 -0.25 8.54
CA THR A 63 -2.72 0.82 7.62
C THR A 63 -3.66 0.28 6.54
N ILE A 64 -3.44 -0.98 6.15
CA ILE A 64 -4.35 -1.80 5.33
C ILE A 64 -4.63 -3.11 6.04
N HIS A 65 -5.79 -3.73 5.77
CA HIS A 65 -6.12 -5.02 6.37
C HIS A 65 -5.21 -6.13 5.80
N PRO A 66 -4.75 -7.12 6.60
CA PRO A 66 -3.94 -8.24 6.10
C PRO A 66 -4.56 -8.98 4.92
N LYS A 67 -5.88 -9.24 4.96
CA LYS A 67 -6.62 -9.82 3.83
C LYS A 67 -6.60 -8.92 2.57
N GLN A 68 -6.60 -7.60 2.75
CA GLN A 68 -6.48 -6.67 1.63
C GLN A 68 -5.06 -6.71 1.04
N ALA A 69 -4.02 -6.77 1.86
CA ALA A 69 -2.64 -6.94 1.41
C ALA A 69 -2.48 -8.25 0.64
N ALA A 70 -2.95 -9.38 1.19
CA ALA A 70 -2.94 -10.69 0.54
C ALA A 70 -3.65 -10.66 -0.83
N ARG A 71 -4.84 -10.07 -0.90
CA ARG A 71 -5.59 -9.92 -2.16
C ARG A 71 -4.83 -9.09 -3.20
N ARG A 72 -4.17 -8.01 -2.77
CA ARG A 72 -3.37 -7.16 -3.67
C ARG A 72 -2.11 -7.89 -4.17
N LYS A 73 -1.41 -8.62 -3.30
CA LYS A 73 -0.26 -9.46 -3.67
C LYS A 73 -0.64 -10.52 -4.70
N SER A 74 -1.71 -11.29 -4.43
CA SER A 74 -2.21 -12.31 -5.35
C SER A 74 -2.57 -11.74 -6.73
N ARG A 75 -3.30 -10.62 -6.78
CA ARG A 75 -3.66 -9.96 -8.05
C ARG A 75 -2.44 -9.44 -8.82
N LEU A 76 -1.45 -8.88 -8.12
CA LEU A 76 -0.22 -8.37 -8.74
C LEU A 76 0.57 -9.51 -9.38
N MET A 77 0.82 -10.58 -8.62
CA MET A 77 1.55 -11.77 -9.11
C MET A 77 0.85 -12.40 -10.31
N ARG A 78 -0.47 -12.56 -10.26
CA ARG A 78 -1.23 -13.13 -11.39
C ARG A 78 -1.08 -12.31 -12.67
N LYS A 79 -1.05 -10.98 -12.57
CA LYS A 79 -0.88 -10.10 -13.73
C LYS A 79 0.54 -10.19 -14.31
N ILE A 80 1.56 -10.18 -13.46
CA ILE A 80 2.95 -10.25 -13.89
C ILE A 80 3.23 -11.61 -14.53
N ASN A 81 2.78 -12.71 -13.92
CA ASN A 81 2.95 -14.05 -14.49
C ASN A 81 2.24 -14.21 -15.83
N ALA A 82 1.05 -13.62 -16.00
CA ALA A 82 0.35 -13.61 -17.27
C ALA A 82 1.07 -12.76 -18.34
N ALA A 83 1.76 -11.70 -17.93
CA ALA A 83 2.55 -10.86 -18.83
C ALA A 83 3.88 -11.52 -19.24
N SER A 84 4.47 -12.37 -18.39
CA SER A 84 5.71 -13.09 -18.68
C SER A 84 5.50 -14.38 -19.48
N ALA A 85 4.28 -14.94 -19.47
CA ALA A 85 3.93 -16.16 -20.19
C ALA A 85 3.55 -15.91 -21.67
N LYS A 86 3.68 -14.67 -22.13
CA LYS A 86 3.36 -14.22 -23.49
C LYS A 86 4.65 -13.74 -24.15
#